data_AF-A0A969TK36-F1
#
_entry.id   AF-A0A969TK36-F1
#
_cell.length_a   1.000
_cell.length_b   1.000
_cell.length_c   1.000
_cell.angle_alpha   90.00
_cell.angle_beta   90.00
_cell.angle_gamma   90.00
#
_symmetry.space_group_name_H-M   'P 1'
#
loop_
_entity.id
_entity.type
_entity.pdbx_description
1 polymer ?
#
loop_
_entity_poly.entity_id
_entity_poly.type
_entity_poly.pdbx_seq_one_letter_code
_entity_poly.pdbx_strand_id
1 'polypeptide(L)'
;MPGWLKAPPLVRSLNIEQPISSIYSIAWNYPILSWRRQFVPDRVTYDYAIIRVVPNVEREEFVNVGAIVSCAAQRFLEARIELNEQRLIAIDLRLDMNVIRNHLAAIPIICAGGEHAGPIGQLPPRERFHWLVAPRSTMIQTSRVHTGFCQNTNLATVLDRLLDTMVRPPCAKPTTVKAGLGDGNSVR
;
A
#
# COMPACT_ATOMS: atom_id res chain seq x y z
N MET A 1 40.74 -22.89 -62.34
CA MET A 1 39.55 -22.05 -62.60
C MET A 1 38.54 -22.27 -61.49
N PRO A 2 37.88 -21.23 -60.96
CA PRO A 2 38.27 -19.81 -60.80
C PRO A 2 38.73 -19.56 -59.33
N GLY A 3 39.67 -18.69 -58.97
CA GLY A 3 39.93 -17.32 -59.45
C GLY A 3 38.98 -16.37 -58.71
N TRP A 4 39.37 -15.35 -57.92
CA TRP A 4 40.61 -14.60 -57.72
C TRP A 4 40.48 -13.85 -56.34
N LEU A 5 41.41 -13.11 -55.72
CA LEU A 5 42.51 -12.28 -56.21
C LEU A 5 43.44 -11.86 -55.02
N LYS A 6 44.74 -12.16 -55.14
CA LYS A 6 45.95 -11.42 -54.70
C LYS A 6 46.20 -11.03 -53.22
N ALA A 7 47.27 -11.60 -52.65
CA ALA A 7 48.31 -10.86 -51.91
C ALA A 7 49.31 -10.24 -52.93
N PRO A 8 50.16 -9.23 -52.62
CA PRO A 8 51.44 -9.51 -51.92
C PRO A 8 52.01 -8.26 -51.15
N PRO A 9 53.32 -8.09 -50.87
CA PRO A 9 53.89 -8.39 -49.54
C PRO A 9 54.84 -7.28 -49.01
N LEU A 10 55.56 -7.60 -47.92
CA LEU A 10 56.75 -6.89 -47.36
C LEU A 10 56.38 -5.58 -46.62
N VAL A 11 56.94 -5.28 -45.44
CA VAL A 11 58.35 -4.97 -45.25
C VAL A 11 58.79 -5.22 -43.80
N ARG A 12 59.99 -5.82 -43.73
CA ARG A 12 61.03 -5.80 -42.70
C ARG A 12 60.80 -4.96 -41.45
N SER A 13 61.07 -5.62 -40.32
CA SER A 13 61.70 -5.04 -39.15
C SER A 13 62.99 -4.29 -39.54
N LEU A 14 63.06 -3.00 -39.17
CA LEU A 14 64.30 -2.27 -38.96
C LEU A 14 64.07 -1.24 -37.86
N ASN A 15 64.74 -1.49 -36.74
CA ASN A 15 64.92 -0.58 -35.61
C ASN A 15 65.32 0.83 -36.08
N ILE A 16 64.69 1.87 -35.56
CA ILE A 16 65.36 3.13 -35.21
C ILE A 16 64.74 3.67 -33.91
N GLU A 17 65.60 3.67 -32.90
CA GLU A 17 65.73 4.53 -31.74
C GLU A 17 64.96 5.87 -31.68
N GLN A 18 64.27 6.06 -30.53
CA GLN A 18 64.15 7.29 -29.72
C GLN A 18 63.18 8.40 -30.21
N PRO A 19 62.84 9.40 -29.38
CA PRO A 19 61.82 9.31 -28.33
C PRO A 19 60.84 10.51 -28.41
N ILE A 20 59.53 10.31 -28.35
CA ILE A 20 58.63 11.45 -28.14
C ILE A 20 57.62 11.08 -27.07
N SER A 21 57.97 11.53 -25.85
CA SER A 21 57.08 11.83 -24.75
C SER A 21 55.78 12.46 -25.24
N SER A 22 54.76 11.64 -25.46
CA SER A 22 53.41 12.13 -25.73
C SER A 22 52.44 10.98 -25.47
N ILE A 23 51.44 11.26 -24.62
CA ILE A 23 50.22 10.47 -24.40
C ILE A 23 50.29 9.35 -23.34
N TYR A 24 51.08 9.52 -22.27
CA TYR A 24 50.83 8.80 -21.01
C TYR A 24 50.65 9.78 -19.84
N SER A 25 49.57 10.56 -19.87
CA SER A 25 49.14 11.32 -18.68
C SER A 25 47.71 11.89 -18.76
N ILE A 26 46.81 11.30 -19.55
CA ILE A 26 45.37 11.65 -19.49
C ILE A 26 44.57 10.39 -19.19
N ALA A 27 44.69 9.91 -17.96
CA ALA A 27 43.82 8.87 -17.42
C ALA A 27 43.47 9.11 -15.94
N TRP A 28 43.40 10.37 -15.49
CA TRP A 28 42.93 10.68 -14.13
C TRP A 28 42.27 12.06 -14.09
N ASN A 29 41.14 12.24 -14.78
CA ASN A 29 40.16 13.23 -14.34
C ASN A 29 38.76 12.99 -14.94
N TYR A 30 38.17 11.84 -14.66
CA TYR A 30 36.71 11.76 -14.64
C TYR A 30 36.31 11.93 -13.18
N PRO A 31 35.60 13.01 -12.80
CA PRO A 31 34.91 13.00 -11.53
C PRO A 31 33.91 11.85 -11.64
N ILE A 32 34.14 10.80 -10.87
CA ILE A 32 33.17 9.74 -10.66
C ILE A 32 31.95 10.48 -10.11
N LEU A 33 30.96 10.74 -10.96
CA LEU A 33 29.62 11.09 -10.53
C LEU A 33 29.11 9.84 -9.82
N SER A 34 29.54 9.65 -8.57
CA SER A 34 28.84 8.79 -7.64
C SER A 34 27.46 9.41 -7.58
N TRP A 35 26.49 8.76 -8.21
CA TRP A 35 25.10 9.06 -8.00
C TRP A 35 24.92 9.06 -6.49
N ARG A 36 24.87 10.25 -5.89
CA ARG A 36 24.39 10.43 -4.52
C ARG A 36 23.10 9.65 -4.52
N ARG A 37 23.10 8.51 -3.84
CA ARG A 37 21.89 7.76 -3.56
C ARG A 37 20.95 8.82 -3.02
N GLN A 38 19.92 9.18 -3.79
CA GLN A 38 18.95 10.16 -3.34
C GLN A 38 18.54 9.66 -1.96
N PHE A 39 18.63 10.54 -0.97
CA PHE A 39 18.10 10.26 0.36
C PHE A 39 16.59 10.11 0.16
N VAL A 40 16.17 8.89 -0.18
CA VAL A 40 14.76 8.53 -0.23
C VAL A 40 14.37 8.49 1.23
N PRO A 41 13.50 9.39 1.72
CA PRO A 41 13.03 9.31 3.11
C PRO A 41 12.55 7.88 3.35
N ASP A 42 12.92 7.28 4.48
CA ASP A 42 12.71 5.86 4.78
C ASP A 42 11.26 5.46 4.47
N ARG A 43 11.04 4.88 3.29
CA ARG A 43 9.72 4.44 2.86
C ARG A 43 9.45 3.13 3.55
N VAL A 44 8.41 3.11 4.37
CA VAL A 44 7.98 1.90 5.05
C VAL A 44 6.80 1.30 4.32
N THR A 45 6.92 0.02 3.98
CA THR A 45 5.84 -0.78 3.41
C THR A 45 4.98 -1.34 4.53
N TYR A 46 3.67 -1.34 4.33
CA TYR A 46 2.70 -1.94 5.24
C TYR A 46 1.67 -2.73 4.45
N ASP A 47 1.10 -3.73 5.09
CA ASP A 47 -0.04 -4.47 4.57
C ASP A 47 -1.30 -4.06 5.33
N TYR A 48 -2.43 -4.04 4.63
CA TYR A 48 -3.71 -3.73 5.22
C TYR A 48 -4.84 -4.59 4.64
N ALA A 49 -5.89 -4.76 5.43
CA ALA A 49 -7.13 -5.38 5.01
C ALA A 49 -8.31 -4.64 5.62
N ILE A 50 -9.42 -4.59 4.90
CA ILE A 50 -10.67 -3.96 5.35
C ILE A 50 -11.54 -5.02 6.02
N ILE A 51 -12.02 -4.73 7.22
CA ILE A 51 -12.94 -5.58 7.96
C ILE A 51 -14.35 -5.34 7.42
N ARG A 52 -15.05 -6.42 7.11
CA ARG A 52 -16.37 -6.42 6.48
C ARG A 52 -17.34 -7.25 7.31
N VAL A 53 -18.54 -6.72 7.48
CA VAL A 53 -19.70 -7.53 7.87
C VAL A 53 -20.44 -7.89 6.58
N VAL A 54 -20.75 -9.17 6.42
CA VAL A 54 -21.40 -9.79 5.27
C VAL A 54 -22.73 -10.38 5.76
N PRO A 55 -23.83 -9.60 5.72
CA PRO A 55 -25.14 -10.06 6.19
C PRO A 55 -25.65 -11.32 5.49
N ASN A 56 -25.41 -11.41 4.19
CA ASN A 56 -25.77 -12.56 3.37
C ASN A 56 -24.62 -12.87 2.40
N VAL A 57 -24.00 -14.04 2.58
CA VAL A 57 -22.85 -14.47 1.77
C VAL A 57 -23.25 -14.78 0.32
N GLU A 58 -24.42 -15.37 0.09
CA GLU A 58 -24.89 -15.75 -1.25
C GLU A 58 -25.19 -14.53 -2.12
N ARG A 59 -25.64 -13.43 -1.50
CA ARG A 59 -25.92 -12.17 -2.18
C ARG A 59 -24.70 -11.27 -2.32
N GLU A 60 -23.56 -11.69 -1.74
CA GLU A 60 -22.31 -10.93 -1.70
C GLU A 60 -22.47 -9.49 -1.18
N GLU A 61 -23.41 -9.28 -0.25
CA GLU A 61 -23.62 -7.98 0.36
C GLU A 61 -22.68 -7.78 1.52
N PHE A 62 -22.04 -6.61 1.59
CA PHE A 62 -21.16 -6.29 2.70
C PHE A 62 -21.13 -4.81 3.05
N VAL A 63 -20.81 -4.55 4.32
CA VAL A 63 -20.50 -3.21 4.82
C VAL A 63 -19.09 -3.25 5.39
N ASN A 64 -18.25 -2.32 4.93
CA ASN A 64 -16.95 -2.10 5.54
C ASN A 64 -17.17 -1.47 6.93
N VAL A 65 -16.56 -2.05 7.95
CA VAL A 65 -16.73 -1.64 9.36
C VAL A 65 -15.41 -1.37 10.06
N GLY A 66 -14.28 -1.48 9.37
CA GLY A 66 -12.99 -1.26 9.99
C GLY A 66 -11.83 -1.58 9.06
N ALA A 67 -10.62 -1.44 9.59
CA ALA A 67 -9.40 -1.76 8.88
C ALA A 67 -8.36 -2.33 9.85
N ILE A 68 -7.47 -3.17 9.32
CA ILE A 68 -6.31 -3.75 10.00
C ILE A 68 -5.07 -3.31 9.23
N VAL A 69 -4.06 -2.81 9.92
CA VAL A 69 -2.77 -2.42 9.34
C VAL A 69 -1.66 -3.19 10.05
N SER A 70 -0.76 -3.78 9.27
CA SER A 70 0.43 -4.50 9.74
C SER A 70 1.68 -3.99 9.05
N CYS A 71 2.71 -3.72 9.83
CA CYS A 71 4.04 -3.39 9.32
C CYS A 71 5.10 -4.18 10.08
N ALA A 72 5.76 -5.10 9.36
CA ALA A 72 6.80 -5.94 9.95
C ALA A 72 8.02 -5.11 10.40
N ALA A 73 8.45 -4.12 9.60
CA ALA A 73 9.61 -3.30 9.89
C ALA A 73 9.47 -2.50 11.20
N GLN A 74 8.26 -2.00 11.48
CA GLN A 74 7.96 -1.23 12.69
C GLN A 74 7.34 -2.07 13.82
N ARG A 75 7.20 -3.39 13.63
CA ARG A 75 6.47 -4.30 14.56
C ARG A 75 5.08 -3.79 14.92
N PHE A 76 4.43 -3.13 13.98
CA PHE A 76 3.13 -2.52 14.17
C PHE A 76 2.02 -3.47 13.71
N LEU A 77 1.00 -3.64 14.55
CA LEU A 77 -0.24 -4.29 14.21
C LEU A 77 -1.37 -3.59 14.97
N GLU A 78 -2.29 -2.98 14.23
CA GLU A 78 -3.43 -2.31 14.83
C GLU A 78 -4.66 -2.53 13.97
N ALA A 79 -5.81 -2.64 14.61
CA ALA A 79 -7.11 -2.65 13.96
C ALA A 79 -7.99 -1.59 14.61
N ARG A 80 -8.78 -0.90 13.78
CA ARG A 80 -9.84 0.01 14.23
C ARG A 80 -11.15 -0.37 13.59
N ILE A 81 -12.20 -0.28 14.39
CA ILE A 81 -13.55 -0.70 14.03
C ILE A 81 -14.49 0.47 14.27
N GLU A 82 -15.28 0.79 13.25
CA GLU A 82 -16.35 1.76 13.27
C GLU A 82 -17.61 1.11 12.70
N LEU A 83 -18.49 0.70 13.60
CA LEU A 83 -19.72 0.03 13.26
C LEU A 83 -20.85 1.04 13.07
N ASN A 84 -21.36 1.17 11.85
CA ASN A 84 -22.61 1.87 11.60
C ASN A 84 -23.76 0.85 11.54
N GLU A 85 -24.48 0.73 12.65
CA GLU A 85 -25.55 -0.26 12.80
C GLU A 85 -26.73 0.01 11.88
N GLN A 86 -27.06 1.29 11.68
CA GLN A 86 -28.17 1.70 10.81
C GLN A 86 -27.94 1.21 9.37
N ARG A 87 -26.71 1.26 8.87
CA ARG A 87 -26.35 0.74 7.54
C ARG A 87 -26.52 -0.77 7.42
N LEU A 88 -26.22 -1.51 8.49
CA LEU A 88 -26.35 -2.97 8.49
C LEU A 88 -27.81 -3.40 8.57
N ILE A 89 -28.56 -2.78 9.48
CA ILE A 89 -29.99 -3.04 9.66
C ILE A 89 -30.78 -2.68 8.39
N ALA A 90 -30.34 -1.66 7.64
CA ALA A 90 -30.92 -1.33 6.34
C ALA A 90 -30.72 -2.41 5.26
N ILE A 91 -29.71 -3.29 5.40
CA ILE A 91 -29.46 -4.40 4.47
C ILE A 91 -30.23 -5.65 4.91
N ASP A 92 -30.12 -6.03 6.19
CA ASP A 92 -30.86 -7.15 6.76
C ASP A 92 -31.30 -6.86 8.20
N LEU A 93 -32.61 -6.76 8.40
CA LEU A 93 -33.24 -6.51 9.69
C LEU A 93 -33.11 -7.68 10.67
N ARG A 94 -32.71 -8.87 10.20
CA ARG A 94 -32.59 -10.09 11.01
C ARG A 94 -31.23 -10.25 11.67
N LEU A 95 -30.30 -9.32 11.44
CA LEU A 95 -28.96 -9.38 12.02
C LEU A 95 -28.98 -9.26 13.53
N ASP A 96 -28.30 -10.18 14.22
CA ASP A 96 -28.01 -10.05 15.63
C ASP A 96 -26.80 -9.11 15.84
N MET A 97 -27.10 -7.86 16.17
CA MET A 97 -26.07 -6.84 16.39
C MET A 97 -25.19 -7.14 17.60
N ASN A 98 -25.66 -7.87 18.62
CA ASN A 98 -24.84 -8.23 19.77
C ASN A 98 -23.77 -9.25 19.38
N VAL A 99 -24.16 -10.27 18.61
CA VAL A 99 -23.22 -11.27 18.08
C VAL A 99 -22.17 -10.60 17.19
N ILE A 100 -22.59 -9.68 16.31
CA ILE A 100 -21.66 -8.92 15.44
C ILE A 100 -20.68 -8.10 16.28
N ARG A 101 -21.16 -7.33 17.28
CA ARG A 101 -20.29 -6.53 18.15
C ARG A 101 -19.29 -7.40 18.90
N ASN A 102 -19.73 -8.53 19.45
CA ASN A 102 -18.85 -9.45 20.19
C ASN A 102 -17.74 -10.01 19.29
N HIS A 103 -18.08 -10.43 18.07
CA HIS A 103 -17.07 -10.93 17.14
C HIS A 103 -16.12 -9.82 16.66
N LEU A 104 -16.62 -8.61 16.42
CA LEU A 104 -15.80 -7.46 16.03
C LEU A 104 -14.84 -7.07 17.17
N ALA A 105 -15.29 -7.08 18.43
CA ALA A 105 -14.49 -6.71 19.59
C ALA A 105 -13.26 -7.61 19.79
N ALA A 106 -13.30 -8.86 19.30
CA ALA A 106 -12.15 -9.77 19.36
C ALA A 106 -10.98 -9.32 18.46
N ILE A 107 -11.24 -8.61 17.35
CA ILE A 107 -10.19 -8.26 16.37
C ILE A 107 -9.14 -7.32 16.98
N PRO A 108 -9.49 -6.16 17.60
CA PRO A 108 -8.49 -5.30 18.24
C PRO A 108 -7.78 -6.00 19.40
N ILE A 109 -8.45 -6.88 20.14
CA ILE A 109 -7.84 -7.68 21.21
C ILE A 109 -6.75 -8.59 20.62
N ILE A 110 -7.04 -9.28 19.53
CA ILE A 110 -6.05 -10.11 18.82
C ILE A 110 -4.92 -9.26 18.25
N CYS A 111 -5.18 -8.04 17.77
CA CYS A 111 -4.13 -7.11 17.33
C CYS A 111 -3.23 -6.62 18.47
N ALA A 112 -3.78 -6.40 19.67
CA ALA A 112 -2.99 -6.07 20.86
C ALA A 112 -2.13 -7.27 21.31
N GLY A 113 -2.70 -8.48 21.26
CA GLY A 113 -2.05 -9.71 21.67
C GLY A 113 -2.10 -9.92 23.19
N GLY A 114 -1.27 -10.83 23.69
CA GLY A 114 -1.24 -11.19 25.11
C GLY A 114 -2.34 -12.17 25.52
N GLU A 115 -2.48 -12.39 26.82
CA GLU A 115 -3.33 -13.45 27.39
C GLU A 115 -4.82 -13.28 27.05
N HIS A 116 -5.31 -12.04 26.98
CA HIS A 116 -6.71 -11.74 26.65
C HIS A 116 -7.11 -12.17 25.23
N ALA A 117 -6.15 -12.32 24.31
CA ALA A 117 -6.38 -12.82 22.96
C ALA A 117 -6.27 -14.37 22.85
N GLY A 118 -6.13 -15.07 23.99
CA GLY A 118 -5.98 -16.51 24.04
C GLY A 118 -4.69 -17.00 23.34
N PRO A 119 -4.66 -18.25 22.84
CA PRO A 119 -3.49 -18.83 22.19
C PRO A 119 -2.98 -18.02 20.98
N ILE A 120 -3.89 -17.39 20.24
CA ILE A 120 -3.56 -16.58 19.05
C ILE A 120 -2.80 -15.31 19.48
N GLY A 121 -3.11 -14.77 20.66
CA GLY A 121 -2.45 -13.60 21.23
C GLY A 121 -0.95 -13.76 21.49
N GLN A 122 -0.49 -15.01 21.62
CA GLN A 122 0.91 -15.37 21.86
C GLN A 122 1.74 -15.44 20.56
N LEU A 123 1.08 -15.41 19.40
CA LEU A 123 1.76 -15.43 18.12
C LEU A 123 2.45 -14.08 17.82
N PRO A 124 3.55 -14.07 17.05
CA PRO A 124 4.16 -12.84 16.54
C PRO A 124 3.14 -11.94 15.81
N PRO A 125 3.29 -10.61 15.82
CA PRO A 125 2.34 -9.69 15.18
C PRO A 125 2.02 -10.05 13.73
N ARG A 126 3.01 -10.50 12.97
CA ARG A 126 2.82 -10.88 11.57
C ARG A 126 1.95 -12.11 11.40
N GLU A 127 2.10 -13.11 12.26
CA GLU A 127 1.29 -14.32 12.24
C GLU A 127 -0.14 -14.03 12.70
N ARG A 128 -0.32 -13.17 13.71
CA ARG A 128 -1.65 -12.68 14.11
C ARG A 128 -2.36 -11.96 12.98
N PHE A 129 -1.64 -11.12 12.23
CA PHE A 129 -2.19 -10.50 11.03
C PHE A 129 -2.65 -11.55 10.01
N HIS A 130 -1.80 -12.51 9.66
CA HIS A 130 -2.16 -13.58 8.72
C HIS A 130 -3.35 -14.42 9.20
N TRP A 131 -3.43 -14.71 10.49
CA TRP A 131 -4.58 -15.39 11.09
C TRP A 131 -5.87 -14.56 10.94
N LEU A 132 -5.79 -13.25 11.20
CA LEU A 132 -6.94 -12.33 11.11
C LEU A 132 -7.47 -12.19 9.67
N VAL A 133 -6.59 -12.19 8.67
CA VAL A 133 -6.97 -12.00 7.25
C VAL A 133 -7.21 -13.30 6.49
N ALA A 134 -7.03 -14.45 7.15
CA ALA A 134 -7.30 -15.75 6.54
C ALA A 134 -8.80 -15.85 6.18
N PRO A 135 -9.17 -16.40 5.01
CA PRO A 135 -10.56 -16.61 4.64
C PRO A 135 -11.29 -17.46 5.69
N ARG A 136 -12.43 -16.97 6.19
CA ARG A 136 -13.31 -17.69 7.12
C ARG A 136 -14.75 -17.57 6.65
N SER A 137 -15.49 -18.68 6.67
CA SER A 137 -16.90 -18.76 6.25
C SER A 137 -17.84 -18.22 7.34
N THR A 138 -17.67 -16.95 7.70
CA THR A 138 -18.46 -16.28 8.75
C THR A 138 -19.02 -14.95 8.25
N MET A 139 -20.00 -14.39 8.97
CA MET A 139 -20.55 -13.05 8.68
C MET A 139 -19.49 -11.94 8.80
N ILE A 140 -18.40 -12.16 9.53
CA ILE A 140 -17.27 -11.22 9.53
C ILE A 140 -16.19 -11.78 8.63
N GLN A 141 -15.78 -10.97 7.67
CA GLN A 141 -14.75 -11.32 6.69
C GLN A 141 -13.78 -10.15 6.55
N THR A 142 -12.63 -10.41 5.95
CA THR A 142 -11.68 -9.38 5.56
C THR A 142 -11.63 -9.26 4.03
N SER A 143 -11.30 -8.08 3.52
CA SER A 143 -10.90 -7.94 2.12
C SER A 143 -9.65 -8.76 1.82
N ARG A 144 -9.30 -8.87 0.53
CA ARG A 144 -7.95 -9.25 0.13
C ARG A 144 -6.94 -8.33 0.84
N VAL A 145 -5.76 -8.88 1.11
CA VAL A 145 -4.65 -8.08 1.62
C VAL A 145 -4.14 -7.17 0.53
N HIS A 146 -3.93 -5.91 0.89
CA HIS A 146 -3.35 -4.90 0.03
C HIS A 146 -2.05 -4.40 0.66
N THR A 147 -1.09 -4.03 -0.17
CA THR A 147 0.20 -3.47 0.27
C THR A 147 0.25 -1.99 -0.08
N GLY A 148 0.58 -1.17 0.91
CA GLY A 148 0.79 0.27 0.75
C GLY A 148 2.21 0.67 1.16
N PHE A 149 2.56 1.91 0.86
CA PHE A 149 3.80 2.52 1.32
C PHE A 149 3.49 3.85 1.98
N CYS A 150 4.21 4.18 3.04
CA CYS A 150 4.13 5.47 3.68
C CYS A 150 5.52 6.12 3.68
N GLN A 151 5.55 7.42 3.35
CA GLN A 151 6.77 8.24 3.46
C GLN A 151 6.97 8.76 4.89
N ASN A 152 5.94 8.65 5.72
CA ASN A 152 5.94 9.04 7.12
C ASN A 152 5.75 7.79 7.98
N THR A 153 6.51 7.67 9.06
CA THR A 153 6.51 6.50 9.95
C THR A 153 5.18 6.31 10.70
N ASN A 154 4.27 7.29 10.68
CA ASN A 154 3.01 7.21 11.43
C ASN A 154 1.95 6.31 10.75
N LEU A 155 1.98 5.02 11.09
CA LEU A 155 1.00 4.03 10.63
C LEU A 155 -0.41 4.21 11.23
N ALA A 156 -0.54 4.88 12.38
CA ALA A 156 -1.85 5.21 12.95
C ALA A 156 -2.61 6.19 12.05
N THR A 157 -1.92 7.18 11.47
CA THR A 157 -2.52 8.11 10.49
C THR A 157 -2.95 7.41 9.21
N VAL A 158 -2.20 6.39 8.77
CA VAL A 158 -2.60 5.53 7.63
C VAL A 158 -3.92 4.83 7.94
N LEU A 159 -4.06 4.28 9.15
CA LEU A 159 -5.27 3.62 9.59
C LEU A 159 -6.47 4.58 9.60
N ASP A 160 -6.31 5.79 10.11
CA ASP A 160 -7.37 6.82 10.07
C ASP A 160 -7.80 7.15 8.64
N ARG A 161 -6.83 7.34 7.74
CA ARG A 161 -7.12 7.60 6.33
C ARG A 161 -7.88 6.45 5.67
N LEU A 162 -7.55 5.20 6.01
CA LEU A 162 -8.28 4.03 5.52
C LEU A 162 -9.73 4.04 6.02
N LEU A 163 -9.97 4.40 7.28
CA LEU A 163 -11.34 4.53 7.81
C LEU A 163 -12.12 5.64 7.09
N ASP A 164 -11.52 6.82 6.90
CA ASP A 164 -12.14 7.93 6.17
C ASP A 164 -12.53 7.56 4.74
N THR A 165 -11.67 6.79 4.06
CA THR A 165 -11.85 6.50 2.63
C THR A 165 -12.77 5.29 2.41
N MET A 166 -12.70 4.28 3.28
CA MET A 166 -13.29 2.96 3.02
C MET A 166 -14.44 2.59 3.96
N VAL A 167 -14.57 3.23 5.13
CA VAL A 167 -15.52 2.82 6.17
C VAL A 167 -16.56 3.91 6.41
N ARG A 168 -16.09 5.13 6.73
CA ARG A 168 -16.93 6.29 7.02
C ARG A 168 -17.71 6.70 5.77
N PRO A 169 -18.97 7.10 5.90
CA PRO A 169 -19.72 7.62 4.77
C PRO A 169 -19.04 8.91 4.27
N PRO A 170 -19.00 9.15 2.94
CA PRO A 170 -18.48 10.39 2.42
C PRO A 170 -19.30 11.55 3.02
N CYS A 171 -18.63 12.48 3.67
CA CYS A 171 -19.26 13.71 4.10
C CYS A 171 -19.83 14.41 2.85
N ALA A 172 -21.15 14.64 2.84
CA ALA A 172 -21.79 15.38 1.78
C ALA A 172 -21.18 16.79 1.76
N LYS A 173 -20.37 17.12 0.74
CA LYS A 173 -19.95 18.50 0.54
C LYS A 173 -21.21 19.32 0.26
N PRO A 174 -21.39 20.50 0.89
CA PRO A 174 -22.52 21.36 0.55
C PRO A 174 -22.46 21.66 -0.94
N THR A 175 -23.47 21.19 -1.68
CA THR A 175 -23.62 21.50 -3.09
C THR A 175 -23.74 23.01 -3.22
N THR A 176 -22.69 23.69 -3.66
CA THR A 176 -22.78 25.10 -4.03
C THR A 176 -23.62 25.17 -5.29
N VAL A 177 -24.94 25.32 -5.12
CA VAL A 177 -25.82 25.73 -6.21
C VAL A 177 -25.35 27.13 -6.57
N LYS A 178 -24.70 27.28 -7.74
CA LYS A 178 -24.52 28.60 -8.35
C LYS A 178 -25.93 29.13 -8.60
N ALA A 179 -26.40 30.02 -7.74
CA ALA A 179 -27.58 30.81 -7.99
C ALA A 179 -27.34 31.53 -9.32
N GLY A 180 -28.03 31.08 -10.37
CA GLY A 180 -28.04 31.77 -11.64
C GLY A 180 -28.55 33.19 -11.41
N LEU A 181 -27.70 34.15 -11.79
CA LEU A 181 -28.06 35.54 -12.00
C LEU A 181 -29.14 35.55 -13.09
N GLY A 182 -30.41 35.59 -12.68
CA GLY A 182 -31.53 35.87 -13.56
C GLY A 182 -31.65 37.37 -13.70
N ASP A 183 -31.09 37.90 -14.78
CA ASP A 183 -31.25 39.30 -15.17
C ASP A 183 -32.74 39.63 -15.33
N GLY A 184 -33.16 40.69 -14.64
CA GLY A 184 -34.51 41.21 -14.71
C GLY A 184 -34.80 41.76 -16.12
N ASN A 185 -35.81 41.18 -16.78
CA ASN A 185 -36.37 41.78 -17.97
C ASN A 185 -37.49 42.74 -17.58
N SER A 186 -37.18 44.03 -17.69
CA SER A 186 -38.11 45.15 -17.61
C SER A 186 -39.08 45.11 -18.79
N VAL A 187 -40.39 45.06 -18.53
CA VAL A 187 -41.42 45.48 -19.48
C VAL A 187 -42.31 46.51 -18.79
N ARG A 188 -42.07 47.78 -19.12
CA ARG A 188 -43.02 48.88 -19.11
C ARG A 188 -42.75 49.74 -20.33
#